data_AF-A0AA38W0T3-F1
#
_entry.id   AF-A0AA38W0T3-F1
#
_cell.length_a   1.000
_cell.length_b   1.000
_cell.length_c   1.000
_cell.angle_alpha   90.00
_cell.angle_beta   90.00
_cell.angle_gamma   90.00
#
_symmetry.space_group_name_H-M   'P 1'
#
loop_
_entity.id
_entity.type
_entity.pdbx_description
1 polymer ?
#
loop_
_entity_poly.entity_id
_entity_poly.type
_entity_poly.pdbx_seq_one_letter_code
_entity_poly.pdbx_strand_id
1 'polypeptide(L)'
;MERKMRGNGEKVPDEVFDPYEEYEHLPTFISIRLHHGGIFSKGRSRKYLNVIYSRAMNLCVLLRNLVTQMNRKDFFHFVRPDIDLQFGLQALGNDTDIQVLLEYVPECKLFDVYTEH
;
A
#
# COMPACT_ATOMS: atom_id res chain seq x y z
N MET A 1 -7.50 21.20 5.41
CA MET A 1 -6.78 20.61 6.55
C MET A 1 -5.93 21.69 7.17
N GLU A 2 -6.42 22.30 8.24
CA GLU A 2 -5.70 23.35 8.96
C GLU A 2 -4.60 22.74 9.81
N ARG A 3 -3.38 23.25 9.68
CA ARG A 3 -2.21 22.81 10.43
C ARG A 3 -2.22 23.52 11.80
N LYS A 4 -2.26 22.75 12.88
CA LYS A 4 -2.07 23.30 14.24
C LYS A 4 -0.57 23.57 14.46
N MET A 5 -0.22 24.83 14.71
CA MET A 5 1.10 25.27 15.15
C MET A 5 1.12 25.36 16.68
N ARG A 6 2.18 24.90 17.35
CA ARG A 6 2.53 25.35 18.72
C ARG A 6 3.53 26.51 18.64
N GLY A 7 3.50 27.38 19.65
CA GLY A 7 4.05 28.74 19.66
C GLY A 7 5.56 28.94 19.48
N ASN A 8 6.35 27.94 19.08
CA ASN A 8 7.81 28.06 18.92
C ASN A 8 8.34 27.70 17.53
N GLY A 9 7.49 27.52 16.51
CA GLY A 9 7.98 27.32 15.12
C GLY A 9 8.71 26.00 14.87
N GLU A 10 8.80 25.11 15.85
CA GLU A 10 9.19 23.72 15.63
C GLU A 10 8.10 23.02 14.83
N LYS A 11 8.48 22.44 13.69
CA LYS A 11 7.65 21.48 12.98
C LYS A 11 7.40 20.34 13.96
N VAL A 12 6.15 20.21 14.42
CA VAL A 12 5.69 18.95 15.01
C VAL A 12 5.99 17.89 13.95
N PRO A 13 6.76 16.83 14.24
CA PRO A 13 6.87 15.70 13.32
C PRO A 13 5.44 15.30 12.97
N ASP A 14 5.14 15.13 11.68
CA ASP A 14 3.85 14.54 11.29
C ASP A 14 3.66 13.33 12.20
N GLU A 15 2.57 13.31 12.99
CA GLU A 15 2.27 12.21 13.90
C GLU A 15 2.54 10.90 13.14
N VAL A 16 3.36 10.03 13.73
CA VAL A 16 3.69 8.75 13.12
C VAL A 16 2.38 7.99 12.99
N PHE A 17 1.80 8.00 11.80
CA PHE A 17 0.54 7.33 11.52
C PHE A 17 0.77 5.82 11.59
N ASP A 18 0.33 5.20 12.68
CA ASP A 18 0.28 3.75 12.82
C ASP A 18 -1.13 3.24 12.50
N PRO A 19 -1.35 2.58 11.35
CA PRO A 19 -2.66 2.07 10.97
C PRO A 19 -3.14 0.94 11.89
N TYR A 20 -2.27 0.29 12.66
CA TYR A 20 -2.68 -0.73 13.61
C TYR A 20 -3.31 -0.13 14.86
N GLU A 21 -2.84 1.04 15.31
CA GLU A 21 -3.45 1.78 16.43
C GLU A 21 -4.70 2.55 15.96
N GLU A 22 -4.59 3.30 14.87
CA GLU A 22 -5.68 4.17 14.39
C GLU A 22 -6.92 3.36 13.99
N TYR A 23 -6.74 2.17 13.40
CA TYR A 23 -7.83 1.34 12.88
C TYR A 23 -8.08 0.07 13.68
N GLU A 24 -7.54 -0.04 14.90
CA GLU A 24 -7.77 -1.19 15.79
C GLU A 24 -9.27 -1.49 15.94
N HIS A 25 -10.06 -0.44 16.15
CA HIS A 25 -11.51 -0.51 16.39
C HIS A 25 -12.34 -0.60 15.09
N LEU A 26 -11.70 -0.55 13.92
CA LEU A 26 -12.35 -0.57 12.61
C LEU A 26 -11.91 -1.83 11.86
N PRO A 27 -12.58 -2.98 12.06
CA PRO A 27 -12.12 -4.28 11.57
C PRO A 27 -11.97 -4.32 10.04
N THR A 28 -12.77 -3.54 9.31
CA THR A 28 -12.77 -3.48 7.84
C THR A 28 -11.90 -2.37 7.26
N PHE A 29 -11.27 -1.54 8.10
CA PHE A 29 -10.38 -0.47 7.63
C PHE A 29 -8.96 -0.98 7.47
N ILE A 30 -8.38 -0.67 6.32
CA ILE A 30 -6.98 -0.95 6.00
C ILE A 30 -6.32 0.26 5.36
N SER A 31 -5.01 0.31 5.52
CA SER A 31 -4.09 1.15 4.78
C SER A 31 -3.32 0.34 3.75
N ILE A 32 -2.87 1.02 2.71
CA ILE A 32 -1.99 0.51 1.68
C ILE A 32 -0.78 1.41 1.59
N ARG A 33 0.41 0.83 1.68
CA ARG A 33 1.65 1.48 1.29
C ARG A 33 1.89 1.21 -0.19
N LEU A 34 1.62 2.20 -1.04
CA LEU A 34 1.84 2.09 -2.48
C LEU A 34 3.29 2.43 -2.82
N HIS A 35 4.04 1.48 -3.36
CA HIS A 35 5.38 1.63 -3.91
C HIS A 35 5.30 1.79 -5.43
N HIS A 36 5.68 2.97 -5.93
CA HIS A 36 5.52 3.32 -7.34
C HIS A 36 6.83 3.77 -8.00
N GLY A 37 6.93 3.51 -9.31
CA GLY A 37 8.05 3.93 -10.17
C GLY A 37 9.32 3.08 -10.03
N GLY A 38 9.26 2.00 -9.26
CA GLY A 38 10.36 1.05 -9.11
C GLY A 38 10.34 -0.07 -10.14
N ILE A 39 11.32 -0.96 -10.05
CA ILE A 39 11.50 -2.13 -10.93
C ILE A 39 11.77 -3.35 -10.06
N PHE A 40 11.10 -4.47 -10.37
CA PHE A 40 11.43 -5.76 -9.78
C PHE A 40 12.78 -6.28 -10.30
N SER A 41 13.65 -6.69 -9.40
CA SER A 41 14.96 -7.25 -9.75
C SER A 41 14.81 -8.55 -10.56
N LYS A 42 15.60 -8.71 -11.62
CA LYS A 42 15.59 -9.88 -12.52
C LYS A 42 16.29 -11.14 -11.95
N GLY A 43 16.88 -11.06 -10.75
CA GLY A 43 17.65 -12.14 -10.13
C GLY A 43 16.81 -13.16 -9.33
N ARG A 44 17.47 -14.17 -8.75
CA ARG A 44 16.80 -15.23 -7.95
C ARG A 44 16.07 -14.71 -6.72
N SER A 45 16.52 -13.58 -6.15
CA SER A 45 15.85 -12.91 -5.03
C SER A 45 15.13 -11.68 -5.54
N ARG A 46 13.80 -11.75 -5.60
CA ARG A 46 12.95 -10.64 -6.04
C ARG A 46 12.96 -9.53 -5.00
N LYS A 47 13.42 -8.37 -5.41
CA LYS A 47 13.42 -7.10 -4.67
C LYS A 47 12.75 -6.03 -5.53
N TYR A 48 12.16 -5.02 -4.89
CA TYR A 48 11.66 -3.85 -5.59
C TYR A 48 12.66 -2.70 -5.41
N LEU A 49 13.22 -2.21 -6.51
CA LEU A 49 14.34 -1.26 -6.53
C LEU A 49 13.90 0.06 -7.14
N ASN A 50 14.60 1.16 -6.81
CA ASN A 50 14.38 2.50 -7.37
C ASN A 50 12.96 3.04 -7.15
N VAL A 51 12.38 2.81 -5.97
CA VAL A 51 11.08 3.39 -5.58
C VAL A 51 11.15 4.91 -5.69
N ILE A 52 10.29 5.49 -6.52
CA ILE A 52 10.20 6.94 -6.69
C ILE A 52 9.31 7.54 -5.60
N TYR A 53 8.24 6.83 -5.22
CA TYR A 53 7.26 7.31 -4.26
C TYR A 53 6.66 6.18 -3.41
N SER A 54 6.46 6.46 -2.12
CA SER A 54 5.75 5.59 -1.16
C SER A 54 4.73 6.40 -0.35
N ARG A 55 3.49 5.91 -0.23
CA ARG A 55 2.42 6.58 0.54
C ARG A 55 1.41 5.60 1.11
N ALA A 56 0.96 5.87 2.34
CA ALA A 56 -0.22 5.27 2.94
C ALA A 56 -1.52 5.84 2.34
N MET A 57 -2.47 4.98 1.94
CA MET A 57 -3.83 5.35 1.51
C MET A 57 -4.85 4.25 1.82
N ASN A 58 -6.14 4.56 1.86
CA ASN A 58 -7.18 3.54 2.11
C ASN A 58 -7.47 2.70 0.84
N LEU A 59 -8.05 1.50 1.03
CA LEU A 59 -8.41 0.58 -0.06
C LEU A 59 -9.32 1.20 -1.12
N CYS A 60 -10.34 1.96 -0.73
CA CYS A 60 -11.24 2.62 -1.69
C CYS A 60 -10.50 3.60 -2.61
N VAL A 61 -9.48 4.30 -2.10
CA VAL A 61 -8.64 5.19 -2.91
C VAL A 61 -7.78 4.38 -3.88
N LEU A 62 -7.19 3.26 -3.44
CA LEU A 62 -6.46 2.37 -4.34
C LEU A 62 -7.39 1.80 -5.41
N LEU A 63 -8.54 1.24 -5.04
CA LEU A 63 -9.53 0.69 -5.99
C LEU A 63 -9.96 1.73 -7.02
N ARG A 64 -10.21 2.98 -6.60
CA ARG A 64 -10.47 4.07 -7.51
C ARG A 64 -9.30 4.31 -8.47
N ASN A 65 -8.07 4.28 -7.98
CA ASN A 65 -6.88 4.41 -8.83
C ASN A 65 -6.75 3.23 -9.81
N LEU A 66 -6.97 1.99 -9.36
CA LEU A 66 -6.97 0.80 -10.23
C LEU A 66 -7.99 0.94 -11.37
N VAL A 67 -9.24 1.31 -11.03
CA VAL A 67 -10.34 1.48 -11.99
C VAL A 67 -10.07 2.65 -12.95
N THR A 68 -9.54 3.77 -12.45
CA THR A 68 -9.28 4.96 -13.29
C THR A 68 -8.02 4.82 -14.15
N GLN A 69 -7.09 3.95 -13.77
CA GLN A 69 -5.86 3.68 -14.52
C GLN A 69 -5.97 2.49 -15.48
N MET A 70 -7.18 1.96 -15.73
CA MET A 70 -7.43 0.83 -16.66
C MET A 70 -7.01 1.04 -18.14
N ASN A 71 -6.33 2.14 -18.47
CA ASN A 71 -5.72 2.40 -19.78
C ASN A 71 -4.19 2.58 -19.73
N ARG A 72 -3.56 2.40 -18.56
CA ARG A 72 -2.10 2.39 -18.40
C ARG A 72 -1.61 0.95 -18.37
N LYS A 73 -0.42 0.68 -18.91
CA LYS A 73 0.25 -0.63 -18.86
C LYS A 73 0.79 -0.97 -17.45
N ASP A 74 0.25 -0.33 -16.42
CA ASP A 74 0.77 -0.45 -15.07
C ASP A 74 0.03 -1.61 -14.37
N PHE A 75 0.79 -2.65 -14.00
CA PHE A 75 0.27 -3.79 -13.25
C PHE A 75 0.48 -3.55 -11.76
N PHE A 76 -0.56 -3.79 -10.97
CA PHE A 76 -0.48 -3.68 -9.52
C PHE A 76 -0.32 -5.07 -8.91
N HIS A 77 0.45 -5.12 -7.84
CA HIS A 77 0.70 -6.33 -7.07
C HIS A 77 0.66 -6.03 -5.59
N PHE A 78 0.16 -6.94 -4.76
CA PHE A 78 0.29 -6.83 -3.30
C PHE A 78 1.15 -7.95 -2.75
N VAL A 79 1.77 -7.72 -1.59
CA VAL A 79 2.48 -8.77 -0.86
C VAL A 79 1.59 -9.31 0.23
N ARG A 80 1.47 -10.64 0.30
CA ARG A 80 0.84 -11.31 1.44
C ARG A 80 1.48 -10.88 2.76
N PRO A 81 0.70 -10.53 3.80
CA PRO A 81 1.26 -9.99 5.05
C PRO A 81 2.24 -10.92 5.78
N ASP A 82 2.13 -12.23 5.57
CA ASP A 82 2.87 -13.27 6.28
C ASP A 82 4.08 -13.82 5.52
N ILE A 83 4.30 -13.37 4.29
CA ILE A 83 5.35 -13.88 3.40
C ILE A 83 6.17 -12.72 2.86
N ASP A 84 7.49 -12.90 2.76
CA ASP A 84 8.35 -11.88 2.20
C ASP A 84 8.06 -11.63 0.71
N LEU A 85 8.43 -10.43 0.23
CA LEU A 85 8.23 -9.99 -1.16
C LEU A 85 8.67 -11.02 -2.20
N GLN A 86 9.68 -11.86 -1.92
CA GLN A 86 10.19 -12.83 -2.88
C GLN A 86 9.15 -13.88 -3.24
N PHE A 87 8.35 -14.32 -2.28
CA PHE A 87 7.39 -15.42 -2.46
C PHE A 87 5.93 -14.96 -2.30
N GLY A 88 5.70 -13.83 -1.62
CA GLY A 88 4.37 -13.36 -1.25
C GLY A 88 3.70 -12.45 -2.28
N LEU A 89 4.35 -12.13 -3.40
CA LEU A 89 3.81 -11.21 -4.41
C LEU A 89 2.64 -11.83 -5.18
N GLN A 90 1.48 -11.18 -5.16
CA GLN A 90 0.25 -11.56 -5.83
C GLN A 90 -0.23 -10.44 -6.75
N ALA A 91 -0.88 -10.78 -7.86
CA ALA A 91 -1.46 -9.79 -8.76
C ALA A 91 -2.61 -9.02 -8.09
N LEU A 92 -2.90 -7.82 -8.58
CA LEU A 92 -3.99 -6.97 -8.13
C LEU A 92 -4.61 -6.20 -9.30
N GLY A 93 -5.34 -6.89 -10.18
CA GLY A 93 -5.89 -6.31 -11.41
C GLY A 93 -7.36 -6.64 -11.69
N ASN A 94 -7.97 -7.54 -10.92
CA ASN A 94 -9.35 -7.96 -11.12
C ASN A 94 -10.07 -8.28 -9.79
N ASP A 95 -11.37 -8.56 -9.86
CA ASP A 95 -12.21 -8.83 -8.70
C ASP A 95 -11.75 -10.05 -7.88
N THR A 96 -11.25 -11.10 -8.54
CA THR A 96 -10.71 -12.30 -7.87
C THR A 96 -9.48 -11.94 -7.05
N ASP A 97 -8.57 -11.13 -7.60
CA ASP A 97 -7.37 -10.69 -6.89
C ASP A 97 -7.74 -9.86 -5.65
N ILE A 98 -8.76 -9.01 -5.76
CA ILE A 98 -9.31 -8.24 -4.63
C ILE A 98 -9.89 -9.18 -3.58
N GLN A 99 -10.63 -10.22 -3.97
CA GLN A 99 -11.16 -11.19 -3.02
C GLN A 99 -10.03 -11.86 -2.22
N VAL A 100 -8.93 -12.24 -2.87
CA VAL A 100 -7.75 -12.81 -2.18
C VAL A 100 -7.15 -11.81 -1.20
N LEU A 101 -7.02 -10.52 -1.57
CA LEU A 101 -6.54 -9.48 -0.65
C LEU A 101 -7.46 -9.35 0.58
N LEU A 102 -8.77 -9.43 0.38
CA LEU A 102 -9.77 -9.28 1.45
C LEU A 102 -9.70 -10.40 2.49
N GLU A 103 -9.18 -11.58 2.15
CA GLU A 103 -8.96 -12.69 3.11
C GLU A 103 -8.02 -12.30 4.26
N TYR A 104 -7.10 -11.36 4.03
CA TYR A 104 -6.09 -10.94 5.01
C TYR A 104 -6.49 -9.69 5.82
N VAL A 105 -7.56 -8.99 5.43
CA VAL A 105 -8.04 -7.76 6.09
C VAL A 105 -8.31 -7.92 7.60
N PRO A 106 -8.85 -9.05 8.10
CA PRO A 106 -9.11 -9.21 9.53
C PRO A 106 -7.85 -9.09 10.41
N GLU A 107 -6.69 -9.46 9.87
CA GLU A 107 -5.43 -9.58 10.63
C GLU A 107 -4.36 -8.57 10.18
N CYS A 108 -4.60 -7.85 9.09
CA CYS A 108 -3.63 -6.92 8.52
C CYS A 108 -4.24 -5.53 8.25
N LYS A 109 -3.65 -4.51 8.87
CA LYS A 109 -4.04 -3.11 8.70
C LYS A 109 -3.20 -2.34 7.69
N LEU A 110 -2.09 -2.93 7.21
CA LEU A 110 -1.19 -2.30 6.25
C LEU A 110 -0.71 -3.29 5.18
N PHE A 111 -1.13 -3.08 3.94
CA PHE A 111 -0.68 -3.86 2.80
C PHE A 111 0.38 -3.11 1.99
N ASP A 112 1.48 -3.76 1.65
CA ASP A 112 2.43 -3.23 0.67
C ASP A 112 1.95 -3.58 -0.74
N VAL A 113 1.74 -2.55 -1.56
CA VAL A 113 1.30 -2.66 -2.96
C VAL A 113 2.34 -2.04 -3.88
N TYR A 114 2.65 -2.68 -5.00
CA TYR A 114 3.74 -2.34 -5.91
C TYR A 114 3.20 -2.16 -7.33
N THR A 115 3.78 -1.24 -8.09
CA THR A 115 3.48 -1.08 -9.52
C THR A 115 4.59 -1.66 -10.41
N GLU A 116 4.22 -2.26 -11.53
CA GLU A 116 5.11 -2.74 -12.59
C GLU A 116 4.70 -2.10 -13.93
N HIS A 117 5.67 -1.67 -14.73
CA HIS A 117 5.49 -0.92 -15.98
C HIS A 117 5.81 -1.75 -17.23
#